data_AF-A0A1E3VU03-F1
#
_entry.id   AF-A0A1E3VU03-F1
#
_cell.length_a   1.000
_cell.length_b   1.000
_cell.length_c   1.000
_cell.angle_alpha   90.00
_cell.angle_beta   90.00
_cell.angle_gamma   90.00
#
_symmetry.space_group_name_H-M   'P 1'
#
loop_
_entity.id
_entity.type
_entity.pdbx_description
1 polymer ?
#
loop_
_entity_poly.entity_id
_entity_poly.type
_entity_poly.pdbx_seq_one_letter_code
_entity_poly.pdbx_strand_id
1 'polypeptide(L)'
;MPQTYYEVLGVAKGAGAAEISNAYRQRAKELHPDLPGGDAEAFKRLNEAHHVLCDSYKRGLYDLQTKLQEPADEPASNAGVWVNILASLASGALGVMFWVWGDKPGDAYNGYFVALGWVAILYGIGLFVDRHNTFSNPLITAKRVIVYLLYAAIGLAISMSVLGAALAILAGLFALACWLFWLVF
;
A
#
# COMPACT_ATOMS: atom_id res chain seq x y z
N MET A 1 17.38 24.84 -14.07
CA MET A 1 16.02 24.28 -14.10
C MET A 1 15.31 24.85 -15.32
N PRO A 2 14.69 24.05 -16.19
CA PRO A 2 13.79 24.58 -17.22
C PRO A 2 12.65 25.33 -16.52
N GLN A 3 12.38 26.58 -16.92
CA GLN A 3 11.32 27.38 -16.29
C GLN A 3 9.96 26.73 -16.56
N THR A 4 9.21 26.42 -15.50
CA THR A 4 7.87 25.86 -15.66
C THR A 4 6.89 26.94 -16.15
N TYR A 5 5.83 26.58 -16.88
CA TYR A 5 4.84 27.56 -17.34
C TYR A 5 4.16 28.31 -16.18
N TYR A 6 4.05 27.67 -15.03
CA TYR A 6 3.56 28.27 -13.79
C TYR A 6 4.53 29.34 -13.26
N GLU A 7 5.85 29.10 -13.29
CA GLU A 7 6.88 30.09 -12.95
C GLU A 7 6.91 31.27 -13.94
N VAL A 8 6.71 31.00 -15.23
CA VAL A 8 6.64 32.03 -16.30
C VAL A 8 5.42 32.94 -16.15
N LEU A 9 4.33 32.48 -15.53
CA LEU A 9 3.19 33.31 -15.14
C LEU A 9 3.30 33.88 -13.72
N GLY A 10 4.13 33.28 -12.86
CA GLY A 10 4.29 33.68 -11.46
C GLY A 10 3.17 33.19 -10.56
N VAL A 11 2.53 32.09 -10.94
CA VAL A 11 1.38 31.50 -10.23
C VAL A 11 1.75 30.13 -9.66
N ALA A 12 1.04 29.70 -8.62
CA ALA A 12 1.21 28.35 -8.08
C ALA A 12 0.64 27.28 -9.04
N LYS A 13 1.17 26.05 -8.99
CA LYS A 13 0.67 24.89 -9.78
C LYS A 13 -0.82 24.60 -9.57
N GLY A 14 -1.41 25.08 -8.47
CA GLY A 14 -2.84 24.95 -8.14
C GLY A 14 -3.72 26.16 -8.51
N ALA A 15 -3.18 27.18 -9.17
CA ALA A 15 -3.91 28.41 -9.48
C ALA A 15 -5.14 28.15 -10.37
N GLY A 16 -6.22 28.89 -10.10
CA GLY A 16 -7.45 28.83 -10.88
C GLY A 16 -7.32 29.52 -12.24
N ALA A 17 -8.22 29.21 -13.19
CA ALA A 17 -8.20 29.83 -14.52
C ALA A 17 -8.30 31.37 -14.48
N ALA A 18 -9.10 31.90 -13.55
CA ALA A 18 -9.23 33.35 -13.34
C ALA A 18 -7.92 33.99 -12.84
N GLU A 19 -7.19 33.29 -11.97
CA GLU A 19 -5.91 33.74 -11.42
C GLU A 19 -4.82 33.74 -12.50
N ILE A 20 -4.77 32.69 -13.33
CA ILE A 20 -3.88 32.58 -14.49
C ILE A 20 -4.11 33.73 -15.49
N SER A 21 -5.38 34.03 -15.80
CA SER A 21 -5.73 35.12 -16.72
C SER A 21 -5.38 36.51 -16.17
N ASN A 22 -5.50 36.70 -14.85
CA ASN A 22 -5.13 37.96 -14.20
C ASN A 22 -3.60 38.14 -14.15
N ALA A 23 -2.86 37.09 -13.79
CA ALA A 23 -1.39 37.11 -13.77
C ALA A 23 -0.80 37.36 -15.16
N TYR A 24 -1.36 36.74 -16.21
CA TYR A 24 -1.00 37.01 -17.59
C TYR A 24 -1.15 38.49 -17.95
N ARG A 25 -2.29 39.11 -17.61
CA ARG A 25 -2.56 40.53 -17.91
C ARG A 25 -1.62 41.49 -17.18
N GLN A 26 -1.18 41.15 -15.97
CA GLN A 26 -0.21 41.95 -15.23
C GLN A 26 1.18 41.83 -15.86
N ARG A 27 1.70 40.62 -16.07
CA ARG A 27 3.02 40.40 -16.68
C ARG A 27 3.11 40.85 -18.13
N ALA A 28 2.01 40.78 -18.89
CA ALA A 28 1.99 41.24 -20.28
C ALA A 28 2.22 42.75 -20.39
N LYS A 29 1.79 43.54 -19.40
CA LYS A 29 2.03 44.99 -19.35
C LYS A 29 3.48 45.33 -18.98
N GLU A 30 4.11 44.47 -18.19
CA GLU A 30 5.49 44.64 -17.73
C GLU A 30 6.51 44.19 -18.79
N LEU A 31 6.20 43.13 -19.53
CA LEU A 31 7.11 42.50 -20.51
C LEU A 31 6.85 42.96 -21.96
N HIS A 32 5.97 43.93 -22.20
CA HIS A 32 5.64 44.37 -23.56
C HIS A 32 6.88 44.98 -24.25
N PRO A 33 7.18 44.62 -25.51
CA PRO A 33 8.39 45.08 -26.22
C PRO A 33 8.47 46.60 -26.43
N ASP A 34 7.33 47.29 -26.32
CA ASP A 34 7.27 48.76 -26.44
C ASP A 34 7.64 49.50 -25.12
N LEU A 35 7.82 48.79 -23.99
CA LEU A 35 8.30 49.41 -22.76
C LEU A 35 9.84 49.35 -22.65
N PRO A 36 10.48 50.38 -22.04
CA PRO A 36 11.92 50.36 -21.78
C PRO A 36 12.23 49.27 -20.75
N GLY A 37 12.77 48.13 -21.22
CA GLY A 37 13.01 46.91 -20.43
C GLY A 37 12.17 45.70 -20.85
N GLY A 38 11.32 45.85 -21.87
CA GLY A 38 10.56 44.75 -22.46
C GLY A 38 11.45 43.76 -23.20
N ASP A 39 11.16 42.47 -23.03
CA ASP A 39 11.83 41.38 -23.72
C ASP A 39 10.82 40.61 -24.59
N ALA A 40 11.00 40.70 -25.91
CA ALA A 40 10.17 40.02 -26.87
C ALA A 40 10.19 38.49 -26.72
N GLU A 41 11.30 37.91 -26.24
CA GLU A 41 11.38 36.47 -25.96
C GLU A 41 10.58 36.10 -24.71
N ALA A 42 10.73 36.85 -23.61
CA ALA A 42 9.95 36.64 -22.40
C ALA A 42 8.44 36.77 -22.65
N PHE A 43 8.03 37.73 -23.49
CA PHE A 43 6.63 37.90 -23.88
C PHE A 43 6.09 36.71 -24.69
N LYS A 44 6.89 36.15 -25.60
CA LYS A 44 6.52 34.92 -26.33
C LYS A 44 6.31 33.74 -25.37
N ARG A 45 7.22 33.53 -24.42
CA ARG A 45 7.11 32.47 -23.41
C ARG A 45 5.88 32.66 -22.51
N LEU A 46 5.56 33.90 -22.16
CA LEU A 46 4.36 34.24 -21.39
C LEU A 46 3.07 33.87 -22.15
N ASN A 47 3.02 34.16 -23.46
CA ASN A 47 1.90 33.79 -24.33
C ASN A 47 1.75 32.27 -24.46
N GLU A 48 2.84 31.55 -24.65
CA GLU A 48 2.86 30.09 -24.71
C GLU A 48 2.35 29.47 -23.40
N ALA A 49 2.85 29.95 -22.26
CA ALA A 49 2.43 29.51 -20.94
C ALA A 49 0.92 29.70 -20.72
N HIS A 50 0.40 30.89 -21.06
CA HIS A 50 -1.04 31.17 -20.96
C HIS A 50 -1.86 30.29 -21.92
N HIS A 51 -1.40 30.07 -23.15
CA HIS A 51 -2.12 29.26 -24.14
C HIS A 51 -2.25 27.77 -23.71
N VAL A 52 -1.24 27.23 -23.02
CA VAL A 52 -1.27 25.86 -22.47
C VAL A 52 -2.10 25.79 -21.18
N LEU A 53 -1.98 26.78 -20.29
CA LEU A 53 -2.59 26.73 -18.96
C LEU A 53 -4.05 27.24 -18.90
N CYS A 54 -4.50 28.02 -19.89
CA CYS A 54 -5.87 28.52 -19.95
C CYS A 54 -6.90 27.42 -20.28
N ASP A 55 -6.50 26.42 -21.09
CA ASP A 55 -7.35 25.28 -21.42
C ASP A 55 -7.11 24.12 -20.44
N SER A 56 -8.18 23.70 -19.76
CA SER A 56 -8.16 22.56 -18.82
C SER A 56 -7.58 21.27 -19.41
N TYR A 57 -7.83 20.99 -20.70
CA TYR A 57 -7.35 19.79 -21.35
C TYR A 57 -5.84 19.85 -21.59
N LYS A 58 -5.36 20.99 -22.12
CA LYS A 58 -3.93 21.21 -22.38
C LYS A 58 -3.12 21.28 -21.08
N ARG A 59 -3.69 21.90 -20.04
CA ARG A 59 -3.12 21.90 -18.69
C ARG A 59 -2.95 20.49 -18.15
N GLY A 60 -3.97 19.65 -18.28
CA GLY A 60 -3.90 18.25 -17.86
C GLY A 60 -2.80 17.46 -18.56
N LEU A 61 -2.63 17.66 -19.87
CA LEU A 61 -1.56 17.04 -20.64
C LEU A 61 -0.17 17.54 -20.21
N TYR A 62 -0.03 18.85 -19.99
CA TYR A 62 1.22 19.45 -19.50
C TYR A 62 1.60 18.92 -18.11
N ASP A 63 0.65 18.88 -17.19
CA ASP A 63 0.88 18.36 -15.83
C ASP A 63 1.25 16.87 -15.85
N LEU A 64 0.63 16.08 -16.74
CA LEU A 64 0.98 14.67 -16.94
C LEU A 64 2.40 14.52 -17.52
N GLN A 65 2.74 15.28 -18.55
CA GLN A 65 4.05 15.24 -19.18
C GLN A 65 5.15 15.67 -18.20
N THR A 66 4.88 16.70 -17.37
CA THR A 66 5.82 17.17 -16.34
C THR A 66 6.08 16.09 -15.30
N LYS A 67 5.06 15.35 -14.87
CA LYS A 67 5.23 14.21 -13.95
C LYS A 67 6.03 13.05 -14.55
N LEU A 68 5.98 12.86 -15.87
CA LEU A 68 6.76 11.83 -16.56
C LEU A 68 8.21 12.27 -16.81
N GLN A 69 8.46 13.58 -16.85
CA GLN A 69 9.78 14.18 -17.11
C GLN A 69 10.55 14.56 -15.84
N GLU A 70 9.94 14.51 -14.66
CA GLU A 70 10.69 14.52 -13.41
C GLU A 70 11.72 13.38 -13.48
N PRO A 71 13.04 13.68 -13.57
CA PRO A 71 14.03 12.64 -13.40
C PRO A 71 13.76 12.01 -12.04
N ALA A 72 13.91 10.70 -11.95
CA ALA A 72 13.78 9.99 -10.67
C ALA A 72 14.90 10.50 -9.75
N ASP A 73 14.64 11.58 -9.03
CA ASP A 73 15.47 12.05 -7.95
C ASP A 73 15.39 10.96 -6.88
N GLU A 74 16.52 10.28 -6.68
CA GLU A 74 16.72 8.99 -6.01
C GLU A 74 16.40 7.75 -6.87
N PRO A 75 17.38 6.84 -7.09
CA PRO A 75 17.02 5.46 -7.34
C PRO A 75 16.26 5.03 -6.09
N ALA A 76 14.92 4.98 -6.17
CA ALA A 76 14.10 4.34 -5.16
C ALA A 76 14.81 3.05 -4.82
N SER A 77 15.42 2.99 -3.63
CA SER A 77 16.18 1.81 -3.26
C SER A 77 15.13 0.73 -3.08
N ASN A 78 14.88 0.00 -4.16
CA ASN A 78 13.96 -1.12 -4.18
C ASN A 78 14.42 -2.18 -3.16
N ALA A 79 15.59 -2.01 -2.54
CA ALA A 79 15.99 -2.64 -1.30
C ALA A 79 14.84 -2.84 -0.32
N GLY A 80 14.01 -1.82 -0.03
CA GLY A 80 12.85 -2.00 0.88
C GLY A 80 11.80 -2.98 0.33
N VAL A 81 11.53 -2.91 -0.98
CA VAL A 81 10.57 -3.80 -1.66
C VAL A 81 11.10 -5.23 -1.73
N TRP A 82 12.37 -5.41 -2.09
CA TRP A 82 13.04 -6.70 -2.15
C TRP A 82 13.20 -7.34 -0.78
N VAL A 83 13.46 -6.55 0.27
CA VAL A 83 13.48 -7.02 1.66
C VAL A 83 12.09 -7.52 2.07
N ASN A 84 11.01 -6.81 1.74
CA ASN A 84 9.65 -7.25 2.06
C ASN A 84 9.25 -8.50 1.29
N ILE A 85 9.61 -8.61 0.00
CA ILE A 85 9.36 -9.81 -0.81
C ILE A 85 10.12 -11.01 -0.22
N LEU A 86 11.41 -10.85 0.07
CA LEU A 86 12.24 -11.91 0.64
C LEU A 86 11.73 -12.33 2.03
N ALA A 87 11.36 -11.37 2.87
CA ALA A 87 10.76 -11.63 4.18
C ALA A 87 9.40 -12.34 4.07
N SER A 88 8.57 -11.98 3.09
CA SER A 88 7.27 -12.63 2.84
C SER A 88 7.45 -14.10 2.45
N LEU A 89 8.39 -14.37 1.53
CA LEU A 89 8.71 -15.73 1.08
C LEU A 89 9.34 -16.55 2.20
N ALA A 90 10.27 -15.97 2.96
CA ALA A 90 10.88 -16.62 4.12
C ALA A 90 9.85 -16.95 5.20
N SER A 91 8.95 -16.02 5.51
CA SER A 91 7.89 -16.22 6.51
C SER A 91 6.88 -17.29 6.06
N GLY A 92 6.51 -17.31 4.78
CA GLY A 92 5.66 -18.36 4.22
C GLY A 92 6.32 -19.74 4.29
N ALA A 93 7.59 -19.84 3.89
CA ALA A 93 8.35 -21.09 3.98
C ALA A 93 8.51 -21.57 5.42
N LEU A 94 8.81 -20.66 6.36
CA LEU A 94 8.91 -20.97 7.78
C LEU A 94 7.57 -21.47 8.35
N GLY A 95 6.46 -20.87 7.92
CA GLY A 95 5.14 -21.26 8.39
C GLY A 95 4.69 -22.63 7.88
N VAL A 96 4.99 -22.97 6.62
CA VAL A 96 4.77 -24.32 6.08
C VAL A 96 5.62 -25.35 6.82
N MET A 97 6.88 -25.02 7.12
CA MET A 97 7.77 -25.89 7.90
C MET A 97 7.21 -26.18 9.30
N PHE A 98 6.73 -25.15 10.00
CA PHE A 98 6.12 -25.30 11.32
C PHE A 98 4.81 -26.09 11.30
N TRP A 99 4.00 -25.94 10.25
CA TRP A 99 2.79 -26.75 10.08
C TRP A 99 3.11 -28.24 9.90
N VAL A 100 4.06 -28.58 9.01
CA VAL A 100 4.49 -29.97 8.78
C VAL A 100 5.13 -30.59 10.02
N TRP A 101 5.86 -29.81 10.82
CA TRP A 101 6.49 -30.31 12.05
C TRP A 101 5.48 -30.55 13.18
N GLY A 102 4.38 -29.81 13.19
CA GLY A 102 3.27 -30.01 14.12
C GLY A 102 2.40 -31.22 13.82
N ASP A 103 2.32 -31.65 12.55
CA ASP A 103 1.47 -32.75 12.05
C ASP A 103 2.25 -34.06 11.79
N LYS A 104 3.37 -34.29 12.50
CA LYS A 104 4.14 -35.52 12.33
C LYS A 104 3.31 -36.75 12.70
N PRO A 105 3.13 -37.72 11.79
CA PRO A 105 2.42 -38.95 12.11
C PRO A 105 3.25 -39.80 13.07
N GLY A 106 2.73 -40.04 14.28
CA GLY A 106 3.35 -40.90 15.29
C GLY A 106 3.90 -40.19 16.53
N ASP A 107 4.05 -38.86 16.50
CA ASP A 107 4.40 -38.04 17.67
C ASP A 107 3.13 -37.42 18.26
N ALA A 108 3.14 -37.05 19.55
CA ALA A 108 2.03 -36.32 20.16
C ALA A 108 1.84 -34.98 19.43
N TYR A 109 0.69 -34.79 18.79
CA TYR A 109 0.32 -33.57 18.06
C TYR A 109 0.70 -32.32 18.85
N ASN A 110 1.52 -31.45 18.25
CA ASN A 110 1.99 -30.24 18.90
C ASN A 110 1.32 -29.01 18.30
N GLY A 111 0.16 -28.67 18.85
CA GLY A 111 -0.66 -27.54 18.40
C GLY A 111 0.05 -26.18 18.47
N TYR A 112 1.11 -26.05 19.27
CA TYR A 112 1.91 -24.82 19.32
C TYR A 112 2.66 -24.58 18.00
N PHE A 113 3.23 -25.61 17.39
CA PHE A 113 3.92 -25.48 16.09
C PHE A 113 2.94 -25.18 14.95
N VAL A 114 1.75 -25.78 14.98
CA VAL A 114 0.71 -25.46 13.99
C VAL A 114 0.25 -24.00 14.10
N ALA A 115 0.05 -23.50 15.32
CA ALA A 115 -0.32 -22.10 15.55
C ALA A 115 0.78 -21.12 15.08
N LEU A 116 2.06 -21.41 15.39
CA LEU A 116 3.19 -20.62 14.89
C LEU A 116 3.29 -20.63 13.37
N GLY A 117 2.96 -21.76 12.73
CA GLY A 117 2.95 -21.89 11.27
C GLY A 117 1.96 -20.93 10.61
N TRP A 118 0.73 -20.88 11.12
CA TRP A 118 -0.30 -19.97 10.64
C TRP A 118 0.07 -18.49 10.86
N VAL A 119 0.64 -18.14 12.02
CA VAL A 119 1.09 -16.77 12.31
C VAL A 119 2.16 -16.32 11.31
N ALA A 120 3.13 -17.18 11.00
CA ALA A 120 4.18 -16.88 10.04
C ALA A 120 3.64 -16.73 8.60
N ILE A 121 2.71 -17.58 8.16
CA ILE A 121 2.08 -17.45 6.84
C ILE A 121 1.30 -16.13 6.73
N LEU A 122 0.50 -15.80 7.74
CA LEU A 122 -0.30 -14.58 7.76
C LEU A 122 0.56 -13.31 7.82
N TYR A 123 1.67 -13.35 8.56
CA TYR A 123 2.65 -12.27 8.59
C TYR A 123 3.30 -12.06 7.22
N GLY A 124 3.65 -13.14 6.51
CA GLY A 124 4.20 -13.07 5.16
C GLY A 124 3.23 -12.47 4.14
N ILE A 125 1.94 -12.84 4.21
CA ILE A 125 0.89 -12.24 3.37
C ILE A 125 0.74 -10.74 3.67
N GLY A 126 0.80 -10.37 4.95
CA GLY A 126 0.78 -8.99 5.40
C GLY A 126 1.87 -8.12 4.77
N LEU A 127 3.11 -8.60 4.82
CA LEU A 127 4.27 -7.94 4.21
C LEU A 127 4.15 -7.85 2.69
N PHE A 128 3.53 -8.83 2.03
CA PHE A 128 3.33 -8.84 0.58
C PHE A 128 2.25 -7.85 0.12
N VAL A 129 1.14 -7.76 0.86
CA VAL A 129 0.04 -6.81 0.58
C VAL A 129 0.49 -5.36 0.76
N ASP A 130 1.51 -5.12 1.58
CA ASP A 130 2.01 -3.79 1.92
C ASP A 130 3.06 -3.21 0.93
N ARG A 131 2.92 -3.52 -0.36
CA ARG A 131 3.90 -3.15 -1.40
C ARG A 131 4.05 -1.64 -1.64
N HIS A 132 3.10 -0.80 -1.21
CA HIS A 132 3.01 0.60 -1.64
C HIS A 132 2.82 1.66 -0.55
N ASN A 133 2.79 1.30 0.74
CA ASN A 133 2.48 2.29 1.79
C ASN A 133 3.61 2.39 2.81
N THR A 134 4.46 3.39 2.60
CA THR A 134 5.38 3.93 3.61
C THR A 134 4.59 4.34 4.87
N PHE A 135 5.18 4.14 6.06
CA PHE A 135 4.66 4.39 7.42
C PHE A 135 4.23 5.85 7.74
N SER A 136 3.80 6.62 6.74
CA SER A 136 3.49 8.05 6.85
C SER A 136 2.16 8.35 7.55
N ASN A 137 1.19 7.43 7.52
CA ASN A 137 -0.16 7.67 8.04
C ASN A 137 -0.54 6.75 9.22
N PRO A 138 -0.69 7.28 10.45
CA PRO A 138 -0.96 6.47 11.64
C PRO A 138 -2.31 5.74 11.59
N LEU A 139 -3.31 6.30 10.91
CA LEU A 139 -4.63 5.69 10.71
C LEU A 139 -4.59 4.42 9.84
N ILE A 140 -3.69 4.37 8.84
CA ILE A 140 -3.51 3.20 7.98
C ILE A 140 -2.80 2.09 8.76
N THR A 141 -1.80 2.45 9.56
CA THR A 141 -1.11 1.52 10.48
C THR A 141 -2.07 0.92 11.50
N ALA A 142 -2.96 1.73 12.10
CA ALA A 142 -3.96 1.25 13.05
C ALA A 142 -4.91 0.22 12.42
N LYS A 143 -5.41 0.48 11.20
CA LYS A 143 -6.25 -0.48 10.46
C LYS A 143 -5.52 -1.81 10.20
N ARG A 144 -4.21 -1.78 9.95
CA ARG A 144 -3.39 -2.98 9.72
C ARG A 144 -3.22 -3.83 10.97
N VAL A 145 -2.94 -3.18 12.10
CA VAL A 145 -2.84 -3.88 13.40
C VAL A 145 -4.15 -4.60 13.71
N ILE A 146 -5.30 -3.95 13.46
CA ILE A 146 -6.62 -4.57 13.64
C ILE A 146 -6.78 -5.80 12.73
N VAL A 147 -6.41 -5.68 11.44
CA VAL A 147 -6.50 -6.81 10.49
C VAL A 147 -5.59 -7.97 10.90
N TYR A 148 -4.36 -7.70 11.37
CA TYR A 148 -3.46 -8.75 11.86
C TYR A 148 -3.97 -9.41 13.13
N LEU A 149 -4.56 -8.66 14.06
CA LEU A 149 -5.18 -9.21 15.26
C LEU A 149 -6.38 -10.11 14.91
N LEU A 150 -7.19 -9.72 13.91
CA LEU A 150 -8.29 -10.55 13.42
C LEU A 150 -7.77 -11.84 12.76
N TYR A 151 -6.73 -11.77 11.93
CA TYR A 151 -6.12 -12.96 11.33
C TYR A 151 -5.50 -13.89 12.38
N ALA A 152 -4.84 -13.34 13.41
CA ALA A 152 -4.32 -14.12 14.53
C ALA A 152 -5.44 -14.79 15.33
N ALA A 153 -6.55 -14.09 15.57
CA ALA A 153 -7.72 -14.65 16.25
C ALA A 153 -8.38 -15.76 15.44
N ILE A 154 -8.48 -15.61 14.11
CA ILE A 154 -8.99 -16.65 13.20
C ILE A 154 -8.05 -17.87 13.19
N GLY A 155 -6.74 -17.67 13.09
CA GLY A 155 -5.76 -18.75 13.17
C GLY A 155 -5.84 -19.51 14.50
N LEU A 156 -6.00 -18.79 15.62
CA LEU A 156 -6.20 -19.40 16.93
C LEU A 156 -7.52 -20.18 17.00
N ALA A 157 -8.62 -19.63 16.47
CA ALA A 157 -9.91 -20.31 16.43
C ALA A 157 -9.89 -21.57 15.56
N ILE A 158 -9.18 -21.56 14.42
CA ILE A 158 -8.97 -22.74 13.56
C ILE A 158 -8.15 -23.79 14.32
N SER A 159 -7.09 -23.39 15.02
CA SER A 159 -6.29 -24.32 15.83
C SER A 159 -7.09 -24.95 16.98
N MET A 160 -8.02 -24.21 17.58
CA MET A 160 -8.92 -24.71 18.61
C MET A 160 -10.04 -25.62 18.05
N SER A 161 -10.45 -25.45 16.80
CA SER A 161 -11.51 -26.27 16.19
C SER A 161 -11.02 -27.65 15.72
N VAL A 162 -9.72 -27.81 15.42
CA VAL A 162 -9.11 -29.14 15.22
C VAL A 162 -9.10 -29.94 16.54
N LEU A 163 -8.85 -29.27 17.67
CA LEU A 163 -9.02 -29.85 19.02
C LEU A 163 -10.50 -30.07 19.39
N GLY A 164 -11.38 -29.17 18.98
CA GLY A 164 -12.82 -29.25 19.24
C GLY A 164 -13.50 -30.40 18.50
N ALA A 165 -13.12 -30.67 17.24
CA ALA A 165 -13.62 -31.82 16.49
C ALA A 165 -13.17 -33.16 17.13
N ALA A 166 -11.91 -33.24 17.60
CA ALA A 166 -11.40 -34.41 18.30
C ALA A 166 -12.09 -34.63 19.65
N LEU A 167 -12.36 -33.56 20.42
CA LEU A 167 -13.12 -33.62 21.67
C LEU A 167 -14.60 -33.99 21.45
N ALA A 168 -15.22 -33.51 20.38
CA ALA A 168 -16.60 -33.88 20.03
C ALA A 168 -16.71 -35.36 19.62
N ILE A 169 -15.73 -35.88 18.88
CA ILE A 169 -15.64 -37.31 18.53
C ILE A 169 -15.39 -38.14 19.79
N LEU A 170 -14.50 -37.72 20.69
CA LEU A 170 -14.24 -38.38 21.97
C LEU A 170 -15.48 -38.35 22.90
N ALA A 171 -16.19 -37.24 22.98
CA ALA A 171 -17.43 -37.13 23.74
C ALA A 171 -18.55 -38.00 23.14
N GLY A 172 -18.63 -38.08 21.81
CA GLY A 172 -19.55 -38.98 21.11
C GLY A 172 -19.22 -40.46 21.34
N LEU A 173 -17.94 -40.84 21.28
CA LEU A 173 -17.47 -42.19 21.59
C LEU A 173 -17.68 -42.56 23.06
N PHE A 174 -17.47 -41.60 23.98
CA PHE A 174 -17.74 -41.78 25.40
C PHE A 174 -19.23 -41.96 25.70
N ALA A 175 -20.10 -41.15 25.07
CA ALA A 175 -21.55 -41.31 25.17
C ALA A 175 -22.02 -42.65 24.60
N LEU A 176 -21.44 -43.10 23.48
CA LEU A 176 -21.70 -44.41 22.90
C LEU A 176 -21.24 -45.55 23.82
N ALA A 177 -20.07 -45.42 24.44
CA ALA A 177 -19.56 -46.39 25.41
C ALA A 177 -20.43 -46.47 26.68
N CYS A 178 -20.88 -45.34 27.21
CA CYS A 178 -21.83 -45.30 28.33
C CYS A 178 -23.18 -45.93 27.97
N TRP A 179 -23.67 -45.70 26.75
CA TRP A 179 -24.91 -46.30 26.27
C TRP A 179 -24.78 -47.83 26.09
N LEU A 180 -23.67 -48.30 25.52
CA LEU A 180 -23.39 -49.73 25.37
C LEU A 180 -23.20 -50.43 26.73
N PHE A 181 -22.57 -49.77 27.70
CA PHE A 181 -22.40 -50.29 29.06
C PHE A 181 -23.75 -50.52 29.77
N TRP A 182 -24.70 -49.61 29.60
CA TRP A 182 -26.07 -49.73 30.13
C TRP A 182 -26.92 -50.79 29.40
N LEU A 183 -26.52 -51.20 28.21
CA LEU A 183 -27.21 -52.24 27.42
C LEU A 183 -26.73 -53.65 27.76
N VAL A 184 -25.55 -53.78 28.38
CA VAL A 184 -24.89 -55.05 28.72
C VAL A 184 -25.08 -55.44 30.19
N PHE A 185 -25.45 -54.50 31.07
CA PHE A 185 -25.76 -54.72 32.50
C PHE A 185 -27.17 -54.26 32.84
#